data_AF-A0A925B0W6-F1
#
_entry.id   AF-A0A925B0W6-F1
#
_cell.length_a   1.000
_cell.length_b   1.000
_cell.length_c   1.000
_cell.angle_alpha   90.00
_cell.angle_beta   90.00
_cell.angle_gamma   90.00
#
_symmetry.space_group_name_H-M   'P 1'
#
loop_
_entity.id
_entity.type
_entity.pdbx_description
1 polymer ?
#
loop_
_entity_poly.entity_id
_entity_poly.type
_entity_poly.pdbx_seq_one_letter_code
_entity_poly.pdbx_strand_id
1 'polypeptide(L)'
;MSLWLFLPFGYLLTILIETPVLVVGLSRKISLRQKLFCGAWLTACTYPIVVLVLPTLLAEFSRGFYLIIAETFAPVAECLLFWMIYGENFRDDKRGLLRSLLAITLANLLSFAVGEIIGASGFYQLFS
;
A
#
# COMPACT_ATOMS: atom_id res chain seq x y z
N MET A 1 12.36 -12.95 -14.56
CA MET A 1 13.24 -11.98 -13.85
C MET A 1 13.51 -12.54 -12.45
N SER A 2 14.70 -12.34 -11.85
CA SER A 2 14.93 -12.82 -10.47
C SER A 2 13.97 -12.09 -9.51
N LEU A 3 13.49 -12.79 -8.48
CA LEU A 3 12.59 -12.25 -7.44
C LEU A 3 13.12 -10.93 -6.85
N TRP A 4 14.45 -10.81 -6.81
CA TRP A 4 15.25 -9.66 -6.41
C TRP A 4 15.08 -8.39 -7.25
N LEU A 5 14.69 -8.52 -8.51
CA LEU A 5 14.45 -7.42 -9.43
C LEU A 5 12.96 -7.05 -9.50
N PHE A 6 12.08 -8.03 -9.27
CA PHE A 6 10.63 -7.81 -9.17
C PHE A 6 10.25 -6.99 -7.94
N LEU A 7 10.81 -7.32 -6.77
CA LEU A 7 10.55 -6.62 -5.51
C LEU A 7 10.80 -5.09 -5.57
N PRO A 8 11.99 -4.59 -5.96
CA PRO A 8 12.24 -3.16 -5.99
C PRO A 8 11.42 -2.46 -7.07
N PHE A 9 11.18 -3.12 -8.21
CA PHE A 9 10.35 -2.55 -9.27
C PHE A 9 8.90 -2.38 -8.83
N GLY A 10 8.28 -3.43 -8.27
CA GLY A 10 6.92 -3.38 -7.75
C GLY A 10 6.78 -2.38 -6.60
N TYR A 11 7.76 -2.34 -5.68
CA TYR A 11 7.81 -1.35 -4.61
C TYR A 11 7.82 0.09 -5.12
N LEU A 12 8.70 0.41 -6.08
CA LEU A 12 8.78 1.76 -6.66
C LEU A 12 7.50 2.14 -7.42
N LEU A 13 6.92 1.19 -8.16
CA LEU A 13 5.65 1.41 -8.86
C LEU A 13 4.51 1.71 -7.86
N THR A 14 4.43 0.94 -6.77
CA THR A 14 3.45 1.17 -5.71
C THR A 14 3.63 2.56 -5.09
N ILE A 15 4.85 2.97 -4.74
CA ILE A 15 5.12 4.32 -4.22
C ILE A 15 4.69 5.39 -5.22
N LEU A 16 4.97 5.20 -6.50
CA LEU A 16 4.63 6.16 -7.55
C LEU A 16 3.12 6.37 -7.67
N ILE A 17 2.33 5.32 -7.43
CA ILE A 17 0.86 5.37 -7.47
C ILE A 17 0.28 5.93 -6.17
N GLU A 18 0.76 5.46 -5.02
CA GLU A 18 0.21 5.80 -3.71
C GLU A 18 0.57 7.23 -3.29
N THR A 19 1.81 7.66 -3.53
CA THR A 19 2.31 8.94 -3.02
C THR A 19 1.48 10.15 -3.51
N PRO A 20 1.08 10.26 -4.79
CA PRO A 20 0.18 11.33 -5.24
C PRO A 20 -1.15 11.35 -4.48
N VAL A 21 -1.75 10.17 -4.25
CA VAL A 21 -3.01 10.04 -3.50
C VAL A 21 -2.81 10.49 -2.05
N LEU A 22 -1.70 10.10 -1.42
CA LEU A 22 -1.38 10.53 -0.06
C LEU A 22 -1.09 12.03 0.04
N VAL A 23 -0.36 12.60 -0.92
CA VAL A 23 -0.03 14.04 -0.95
C VAL A 23 -1.31 14.89 -0.97
N VAL A 24 -2.30 14.49 -1.78
CA VAL A 24 -3.60 15.17 -1.91
C VAL A 24 -4.56 14.82 -0.76
N GLY A 25 -4.59 13.55 -0.35
CA GLY A 25 -5.56 12.99 0.57
C GLY A 25 -5.27 13.27 2.04
N LEU A 26 -4.01 13.13 2.47
CA LEU A 26 -3.60 13.31 3.87
C LEU A 26 -3.89 14.73 4.35
N SER A 27 -4.24 14.85 5.64
CA SER A 27 -4.55 16.12 6.29
C SER A 27 -3.42 17.16 6.14
N ARG A 28 -3.80 18.44 6.16
CA ARG A 28 -2.86 19.58 6.12
C ARG A 28 -1.92 19.65 7.32
N LYS A 29 -2.23 18.94 8.41
CA LYS A 29 -1.36 18.79 9.58
C LYS A 29 -0.07 18.02 9.29
N ILE A 30 -0.05 17.24 8.22
CA ILE A 30 1.13 16.47 7.79
C ILE A 30 1.88 17.29 6.73
N SER A 31 3.14 17.60 7.01
CA SER A 31 4.01 18.33 6.08
C SER A 31 4.30 17.50 4.82
N LEU A 32 4.61 18.15 3.70
CA LEU A 32 4.90 17.46 2.43
C LEU A 32 6.01 16.40 2.58
N ARG A 33 7.09 16.71 3.31
CA ARG A 33 8.17 15.74 3.57
C ARG A 33 7.66 14.51 4.31
N GLN A 34 6.79 14.69 5.30
CA GLN A 34 6.17 13.58 6.02
C GLN A 34 5.22 12.80 5.12
N LYS A 35 4.47 13.44 4.21
CA LYS A 35 3.60 12.74 3.26
C LYS A 35 4.39 11.84 2.31
N LEU A 36 5.51 12.36 1.77
CA LEU A 36 6.40 11.59 0.89
C LEU A 36 7.07 10.43 1.65
N PHE A 37 7.58 10.70 2.86
CA PHE A 37 8.15 9.65 3.71
C PHE A 37 7.10 8.59 4.06
N CYS A 38 5.88 9.01 4.38
CA CYS A 38 4.78 8.12 4.72
C CYS A 38 4.46 7.17 3.56
N GLY A 39 4.38 7.66 2.32
CA GLY A 39 4.19 6.80 1.16
C GLY A 39 5.28 5.73 1.05
N ALA A 40 6.54 6.12 1.08
CA ALA A 40 7.63 5.15 0.96
C ALA A 40 7.73 4.17 2.15
N TRP A 41 7.54 4.67 3.37
CA TRP A 41 7.71 3.91 4.61
C TRP A 41 6.59 2.90 4.84
N LEU A 42 5.33 3.32 4.65
CA LEU A 42 4.18 2.43 4.81
C LEU A 42 4.29 1.22 3.87
N THR A 43 4.51 1.48 2.58
CA THR A 43 4.73 0.43 1.59
C THR A 43 5.94 -0.44 1.94
N ALA A 44 7.02 0.13 2.48
CA ALA A 44 8.22 -0.64 2.84
C ALA A 44 7.93 -1.68 3.94
N CYS A 45 7.00 -1.38 4.85
CA CYS A 45 6.59 -2.28 5.91
C CYS A 45 5.60 -3.35 5.43
N THR A 46 4.71 -3.03 4.49
CA THR A 46 3.61 -3.94 4.07
C THR A 46 3.93 -4.76 2.84
N TYR A 47 4.62 -4.20 1.85
CA TYR A 47 4.89 -4.83 0.56
C TYR A 47 5.65 -6.16 0.66
N PRO A 48 6.74 -6.28 1.46
CA PRO A 48 7.43 -7.56 1.60
C PRO A 48 6.54 -8.66 2.18
N ILE A 49 5.61 -8.31 3.07
CA ILE A 49 4.68 -9.27 3.68
C ILE A 49 3.69 -9.74 2.61
N VAL A 50 3.11 -8.83 1.84
CA VAL A 50 2.13 -9.14 0.79
C VAL A 50 2.74 -9.96 -0.36
N VAL A 51 4.00 -9.69 -0.72
CA VAL A 51 4.66 -10.33 -1.87
C VAL A 51 5.44 -11.60 -1.50
N LEU A 52 5.98 -11.70 -0.29
CA LEU A 52 6.82 -12.84 0.11
C LEU A 52 6.12 -13.76 1.10
N VAL A 53 5.45 -13.19 2.09
CA VAL A 53 4.93 -13.97 3.24
C VAL A 53 3.53 -14.51 2.95
N LEU A 54 2.59 -13.66 2.54
CA LEU A 54 1.21 -14.08 2.28
C LEU A 54 1.09 -15.16 1.19
N PRO A 55 1.82 -15.12 0.06
CA PRO A 55 1.73 -16.17 -0.95
C PRO A 55 2.23 -17.52 -0.42
N THR A 56 3.25 -17.53 0.45
CA THR A 56 3.74 -18.77 1.08
C THR A 56 2.78 -19.32 2.12
N LEU A 57 2.13 -18.46 2.91
CA LEU A 57 1.18 -18.90 3.94
C LEU A 57 -0.16 -19.34 3.35
N LEU A 58 -0.55 -18.80 2.20
CA LEU A 58 -1.84 -19.03 1.57
C LEU A 58 -1.75 -19.86 0.29
N ALA A 59 -0.63 -20.57 0.07
CA ALA A 59 -0.37 -21.32 -1.16
C ALA A 59 -1.45 -22.37 -1.49
N GLU A 60 -2.08 -22.96 -0.46
CA GLU A 60 -3.13 -23.97 -0.59
C GLU A 60 -4.54 -23.39 -0.83
N PHE A 61 -4.69 -22.06 -0.75
CA PHE A 61 -5.98 -21.38 -0.91
C PHE A 61 -6.15 -20.82 -2.33
N SER A 62 -7.40 -20.50 -2.69
CA SER A 62 -7.69 -19.89 -3.98
C SER A 62 -7.07 -18.49 -4.10
N ARG A 63 -6.74 -18.08 -5.33
CA ARG A 63 -6.26 -16.71 -5.61
C ARG A 63 -7.19 -15.63 -5.05
N GLY A 64 -8.50 -15.83 -5.13
CA GLY A 64 -9.48 -14.89 -4.58
C GLY A 64 -9.39 -14.75 -3.06
N PHE A 65 -9.13 -15.86 -2.34
CA PHE A 65 -8.93 -15.83 -0.90
C PHE A 65 -7.64 -15.09 -0.53
N TYR A 66 -6.54 -15.36 -1.25
CA TYR A 66 -5.29 -14.60 -1.10
C TYR A 66 -5.53 -13.09 -1.28
N LEU A 67 -6.22 -12.69 -2.35
CA LEU A 67 -6.49 -11.29 -2.64
C LEU A 67 -7.30 -10.63 -1.52
N ILE A 68 -8.38 -11.25 -1.06
CA ILE A 68 -9.18 -10.69 0.05
C ILE A 68 -8.32 -10.46 1.29
N ILE A 69 -7.44 -11.40 1.64
CA ILE A 69 -6.56 -11.26 2.80
C ILE A 69 -5.52 -10.17 2.57
N ALA A 70 -4.87 -10.13 1.41
CA ALA A 70 -3.87 -9.11 1.08
C ALA A 70 -4.47 -7.70 1.07
N GLU A 71 -5.62 -7.51 0.41
CA GLU A 71 -6.34 -6.25 0.29
C GLU A 71 -7.01 -5.80 1.59
N THR A 72 -7.15 -6.70 2.57
CA THR A 72 -7.56 -6.31 3.94
C THR A 72 -6.33 -5.99 4.79
N PHE A 73 -5.30 -6.82 4.71
CA PHE A 73 -4.10 -6.70 5.52
C PHE A 73 -3.36 -5.39 5.24
N ALA A 74 -3.07 -5.09 3.97
CA ALA A 74 -2.26 -3.94 3.59
C ALA A 74 -2.85 -2.61 4.09
N PRO A 75 -4.11 -2.23 3.78
CA PRO A 75 -4.65 -0.96 4.24
C PRO A 75 -4.83 -0.90 5.76
N VAL A 76 -5.15 -2.03 6.43
CA VAL A 76 -5.26 -2.07 7.90
C VAL A 76 -3.89 -1.84 8.54
N ALA A 77 -2.85 -2.55 8.08
CA ALA A 77 -1.49 -2.41 8.59
C ALA A 77 -0.96 -0.98 8.36
N GLU A 78 -1.18 -0.42 7.17
CA GLU A 78 -0.74 0.94 6.85
C GLU A 78 -1.46 2.01 7.68
N CYS A 79 -2.78 1.86 7.88
CA CYS A 79 -3.54 2.73 8.76
C CYS A 79 -3.04 2.69 10.20
N LEU A 80 -2.75 1.48 10.72
CA LEU A 80 -2.20 1.31 12.07
C LEU A 80 -0.81 1.95 12.20
N LEU A 81 0.09 1.70 11.24
CA LEU A 81 1.42 2.30 11.22
C LEU A 81 1.36 3.83 11.13
N PHE A 82 0.49 4.38 10.29
CA PHE A 82 0.27 5.82 10.22
C PHE A 82 -0.22 6.39 11.55
N TRP A 83 -1.21 5.74 12.17
CA TRP A 83 -1.75 6.18 13.45
C TRP A 83 -0.70 6.10 14.57
N MET A 84 0.15 5.08 14.59
CA MET A 84 1.25 4.98 15.57
C MET A 84 2.26 6.12 15.45
N ILE A 85 2.53 6.60 14.23
CA ILE A 85 3.52 7.67 14.00
C ILE A 85 2.90 9.06 14.16
N TYR A 86 1.68 9.27 13.69
CA TYR A 86 1.08 10.60 13.55
C TYR A 86 -0.21 10.81 14.36
N GLY A 87 -0.72 9.79 15.06
CA GLY A 87 -2.00 9.84 15.77
C GLY A 87 -2.14 10.98 16.76
N GLU A 88 -1.07 11.29 17.49
CA GLU A 88 -1.04 12.41 18.46
C GLU A 88 -1.28 13.78 17.79
N ASN A 89 -0.88 13.96 16.52
CA ASN A 89 -1.13 15.21 15.79
C ASN A 89 -2.63 15.48 15.56
N PHE A 90 -3.47 14.45 15.73
CA PHE A 90 -4.91 14.48 15.51
C PHE A 90 -5.74 14.36 16.78
N ARG A 91 -5.15 14.51 17.97
CA ARG A 91 -5.86 14.40 19.27
C ARG A 91 -7.18 15.18 19.29
N ASP A 92 -7.18 16.40 18.75
CA ASP A 92 -8.36 17.27 18.66
C ASP A 92 -9.01 17.32 17.26
N ASP A 93 -8.52 16.53 16.29
CA ASP A 93 -8.97 16.55 14.89
C ASP A 93 -9.26 15.14 14.35
N LYS A 94 -10.33 14.53 14.89
CA LYS A 94 -10.79 13.20 14.46
C LYS A 94 -11.17 13.14 12.97
N ARG A 95 -11.66 14.26 12.41
CA ARG A 95 -12.02 14.34 10.98
C ARG A 95 -10.77 14.31 10.10
N GLY A 96 -9.72 15.02 10.48
CA GLY A 96 -8.43 14.97 9.81
C GLY A 96 -7.77 13.60 9.88
N LEU A 97 -7.90 12.90 11.02
CA LEU A 97 -7.46 11.51 11.16
C LEU A 97 -8.23 10.59 10.21
N LEU A 98 -9.57 10.59 10.29
CA LEU A 98 -10.42 9.74 9.44
C LEU A 98 -10.15 9.97 7.95
N ARG A 99 -10.03 11.25 7.52
CA ARG A 99 -9.66 11.59 6.15
C ARG A 99 -8.30 10.99 5.76
N SER A 100 -7.33 11.01 6.67
CA SER A 100 -5.99 10.46 6.41
C SER A 100 -6.01 8.93 6.29
N LEU A 101 -6.77 8.25 7.16
CA LEU A 101 -6.98 6.79 7.09
C LEU A 101 -7.68 6.41 5.78
N LEU A 102 -8.75 7.13 5.40
CA LEU A 102 -9.43 6.92 4.12
C LEU A 102 -8.50 7.16 2.92
N ALA A 103 -7.65 8.19 2.98
CA ALA A 103 -6.67 8.45 1.92
C ALA A 103 -5.66 7.31 1.77
N ILE A 104 -5.19 6.73 2.88
CA ILE A 104 -4.28 5.57 2.87
C ILE A 104 -4.97 4.36 2.25
N THR A 105 -6.17 4.01 2.72
CA THR A 105 -6.94 2.90 2.15
C THR A 105 -7.19 3.09 0.66
N LEU A 106 -7.56 4.30 0.22
CA LEU A 106 -7.77 4.60 -1.21
C LEU A 106 -6.49 4.50 -2.03
N ALA A 107 -5.35 4.95 -1.48
CA ALA A 107 -4.06 4.83 -2.14
C ALA A 107 -3.70 3.36 -2.37
N ASN A 108 -3.85 2.54 -1.33
CA ASN A 108 -3.54 1.11 -1.37
C ASN A 108 -4.45 0.36 -2.36
N LEU A 109 -5.77 0.58 -2.31
CA LEU A 109 -6.73 -0.02 -3.26
C LEU A 109 -6.47 0.43 -4.71
N LEU A 110 -6.03 1.67 -4.93
CA LEU A 110 -5.67 2.16 -6.26
C LEU A 110 -4.40 1.46 -6.77
N SER A 111 -3.40 1.29 -5.91
CA SER A 111 -2.18 0.55 -6.21
C SER A 111 -2.49 -0.89 -6.60
N PHE A 112 -3.38 -1.57 -5.86
CA PHE A 112 -3.88 -2.89 -6.21
C PHE A 112 -4.58 -2.92 -7.57
N ALA A 113 -5.53 -1.99 -7.82
CA ALA A 113 -6.26 -1.95 -9.08
C ALA A 113 -5.34 -1.78 -10.29
N VAL A 114 -4.32 -0.92 -10.18
CA VAL A 114 -3.30 -0.76 -11.21
C VAL A 114 -2.47 -2.04 -11.37
N GLY A 115 -2.11 -2.69 -10.27
CA GLY A 115 -1.43 -3.98 -10.27
C GLY A 115 -2.21 -5.07 -11.01
N GLU A 116 -3.52 -5.17 -10.78
CA GLU A 116 -4.40 -6.11 -11.48
C GLU A 116 -4.54 -5.79 -12.97
N ILE A 117 -4.63 -4.51 -13.35
CA ILE A 117 -4.68 -4.10 -14.78
C ILE A 117 -3.40 -4.51 -15.50
N ILE A 118 -2.24 -4.23 -14.89
CA ILE A 118 -0.93 -4.65 -15.42
C ILE A 118 -0.87 -6.18 -15.49
N GLY A 119 -1.38 -6.88 -14.46
CA GLY A 119 -1.46 -8.33 -14.43
C GLY A 119 -2.32 -8.93 -15.55
N ALA A 120 -3.51 -8.38 -15.74
CA ALA A 120 -4.50 -8.84 -16.73
C ALA A 120 -4.10 -8.54 -18.17
N SER A 121 -3.32 -7.47 -18.41
CA SER A 121 -2.79 -7.12 -19.73
C SER A 121 -1.74 -8.10 -20.28
N GLY A 122 -1.40 -9.17 -19.55
CA GLY A 122 -0.40 -10.15 -19.97
C GLY A 122 1.03 -9.65 -19.81
N PHE A 123 1.26 -8.56 -19.06
CA PHE A 123 2.62 -8.08 -18.77
C PHE A 123 3.47 -9.20 -18.14
N TYR A 124 2.90 -10.05 -17.27
CA TYR A 124 3.60 -11.23 -16.74
C TYR A 124 3.82 -12.36 -17.75
N GLN A 125 3.05 -12.43 -18.85
CA GLN A 125 3.24 -13.41 -19.94
C GLN A 125 4.32 -12.97 -20.94
N LEU A 126 4.62 -11.68 -21.04
CA LEU A 126 5.75 -11.17 -21.84
C LEU A 126 7.13 -11.46 -21.20
N PHE A 127 7.14 -12.02 -19.98
CA PHE A 127 8.33 -12.34 -19.20
C PHE A 127 8.35 -13.79 -18.65
N SER A 128 7.47 -14.66 -19.18
CA SER A 128 7.45 -16.12 -18.94
C SER A 128 8.07 -16.88 -20.10
#